data_AF-A0A847SQQ7-F1
#
_entry.id   AF-A0A847SQQ7-F1
#
_cell.length_a   1.000
_cell.length_b   1.000
_cell.length_c   1.000
_cell.angle_alpha   90.00
_cell.angle_beta   90.00
_cell.angle_gamma   90.00
#
_symmetry.space_group_name_H-M   'P 1'
#
loop_
_entity.id
_entity.type
_entity.pdbx_description
1 polymer ?
#
loop_
_entity_poly.entity_id
_entity_poly.type
_entity_poly.pdbx_seq_one_letter_code
_entity_poly.pdbx_strand_id
1 'polypeptide(L)'
;MGSFNTLKLKNCACPSCGHLQNWTIQFKYGDCWQHEYCLFDELKWNGNDIGVQAASIVLIEGINENTCQNCLIEEVYARIFVDDNKIVAVSLVEKNILFPMNSDGDYVVING
;
A
#
# COMPACT_ATOMS: atom_id res chain seq x y z
N MET A 1 -13.07 6.72 11.16
CA MET A 1 -12.78 5.55 10.30
C MET A 1 -12.96 6.01 8.87
N GLY A 2 -11.87 6.15 8.11
CA GLY A 2 -11.92 6.59 6.71
C GLY A 2 -11.85 5.39 5.77
N SER A 3 -12.40 5.53 4.57
CA SER A 3 -12.30 4.52 3.51
C SER A 3 -10.83 4.32 3.08
N PHE A 4 -10.52 3.10 2.64
CA PHE A 4 -9.19 2.67 2.19
C PHE A 4 -9.35 1.77 0.96
N ASN A 5 -8.25 1.48 0.28
CA ASN A 5 -8.18 0.49 -0.80
C ASN A 5 -7.37 -0.72 -0.33
N THR A 6 -7.47 -1.84 -1.05
CA THR A 6 -6.68 -3.04 -0.77
C THR A 6 -5.83 -3.46 -1.97
N LEU A 7 -4.61 -3.93 -1.69
CA LEU A 7 -3.71 -4.55 -2.66
C LEU A 7 -3.56 -6.03 -2.30
N LYS A 8 -3.91 -6.92 -3.22
CA LYS A 8 -3.78 -8.37 -3.06
C LYS A 8 -2.41 -8.83 -3.57
N LEU A 9 -1.61 -9.40 -2.67
CA LEU A 9 -0.31 -9.97 -2.97
C LEU A 9 -0.37 -11.49 -2.90
N LYS A 10 0.21 -12.15 -3.90
CA LYS A 10 0.25 -13.61 -3.99
C LYS A 10 1.65 -14.13 -3.71
N ASN A 11 1.75 -15.14 -2.84
CA ASN A 11 3.00 -15.85 -2.56
C ASN A 11 4.18 -14.93 -2.19
N CYS A 12 3.96 -13.98 -1.28
CA CYS A 12 4.99 -13.05 -0.80
C CYS A 12 5.54 -13.47 0.57
N ALA A 13 6.84 -13.25 0.77
CA ALA A 13 7.54 -13.59 2.00
C ALA A 13 7.17 -12.64 3.14
N CYS A 14 6.86 -13.21 4.31
CA CYS A 14 6.81 -12.47 5.57
C CYS A 14 8.16 -11.78 5.81
N PRO A 15 8.19 -10.47 6.09
CA PRO A 15 9.46 -9.75 6.32
C PRO A 15 10.18 -10.21 7.60
N SER A 16 9.47 -10.88 8.51
CA SER A 16 10.03 -11.33 9.78
C SER A 16 10.59 -12.75 9.75
N CYS A 17 9.88 -13.69 9.10
CA CYS A 17 10.26 -15.12 9.14
C CYS A 17 10.45 -15.76 7.76
N GLY A 18 10.23 -15.02 6.66
CA GLY A 18 10.41 -15.52 5.30
C GLY A 18 9.33 -16.47 4.79
N HIS A 19 8.34 -16.86 5.61
CA HIS A 19 7.25 -17.72 5.18
C HIS A 19 6.46 -17.09 4.02
N LEU A 20 6.21 -17.85 2.97
CA LEU A 20 5.45 -17.40 1.80
C LEU A 20 3.95 -17.59 2.04
N GLN A 21 3.19 -16.51 1.89
CA GLN A 21 1.73 -16.55 1.95
C GLN A 21 1.11 -15.47 1.07
N ASN A 22 -0.21 -15.46 0.98
CA ASN A 22 -0.94 -14.34 0.39
C ASN A 22 -1.12 -13.24 1.44
N TRP A 23 -1.01 -11.99 1.01
CA TRP A 23 -1.19 -10.82 1.86
C TRP A 23 -2.25 -9.89 1.27
N THR A 24 -3.09 -9.33 2.12
CA THR A 24 -3.98 -8.21 1.78
C THR A 24 -3.45 -6.98 2.47
N ILE A 25 -3.10 -5.95 1.70
CA ILE A 25 -2.52 -4.72 2.21
C ILE A 25 -3.54 -3.60 2.05
N GLN A 26 -3.90 -2.94 3.16
CA GLN A 26 -4.72 -1.75 3.16
C GLN A 26 -3.84 -0.51 2.93
N PHE A 27 -4.27 0.39 2.06
CA PHE A 27 -3.56 1.65 1.78
C PHE A 27 -4.52 2.79 1.44
N LYS A 28 -4.04 4.03 1.52
CA LYS A 28 -4.83 5.24 1.24
C LYS A 28 -4.17 6.10 0.17
N TYR A 29 -4.56 5.86 -1.08
CA TYR A 29 -4.16 6.65 -2.24
C TYR A 29 -5.09 6.36 -3.43
N GLY A 30 -5.32 7.35 -4.29
CA GLY A 30 -6.37 7.33 -5.32
C GLY A 30 -7.76 7.49 -4.73
N ASP A 31 -8.78 7.09 -5.49
CA ASP A 31 -10.18 7.01 -5.04
C ASP A 31 -10.29 5.98 -3.92
N CYS A 32 -10.48 6.43 -2.68
CA CYS A 32 -10.51 5.55 -1.52
C CYS A 32 -11.94 5.03 -1.30
N TRP A 33 -12.31 3.95 -1.96
CA TRP A 33 -13.67 3.39 -1.90
C TRP A 33 -13.70 1.86 -1.82
N GLN A 34 -12.79 1.27 -1.05
CA GLN A 34 -12.66 -0.19 -0.88
C GLN A 34 -12.41 -0.92 -2.21
N HIS A 35 -11.72 -0.26 -3.14
CA HIS A 35 -11.30 -0.94 -4.36
C HIS A 35 -10.24 -2.00 -4.02
N GLU A 36 -10.29 -3.11 -4.75
CA GLU A 36 -9.26 -4.14 -4.69
C GLU A 36 -8.37 -4.05 -5.93
N TYR A 37 -7.06 -4.05 -5.70
CA TYR A 37 -6.03 -3.95 -6.72
C TYR A 37 -5.08 -5.14 -6.65
N CYS A 38 -4.41 -5.41 -7.76
CA CYS A 38 -3.23 -6.26 -7.91
C CYS A 38 -2.03 -5.42 -8.34
N LEU A 39 -0.83 -6.02 -8.29
CA LEU A 39 0.33 -5.43 -8.94
C LEU A 39 0.04 -5.20 -10.43
N PHE A 40 0.47 -4.06 -10.93
CA PHE A 40 0.28 -3.53 -12.27
C PHE A 40 -1.11 -3.02 -12.62
N ASP A 41 -2.02 -2.93 -11.66
CA ASP A 41 -3.28 -2.22 -11.87
C ASP A 41 -3.07 -0.70 -11.85
N GLU A 42 -3.90 0.00 -12.61
CA GLU A 42 -4.02 1.46 -12.57
C GLU A 42 -4.97 1.87 -11.44
N LEU A 43 -4.59 2.91 -10.70
CA LEU A 43 -5.44 3.47 -9.65
C LEU A 43 -6.60 4.24 -10.24
N LYS A 44 -7.77 4.09 -9.60
CA LYS A 44 -8.97 4.87 -9.93
C LYS A 44 -8.95 6.22 -9.24
N TRP A 45 -9.63 7.18 -9.86
CA TRP A 45 -9.87 8.54 -9.35
C TRP A 45 -11.33 8.88 -9.66
N ASN A 46 -12.13 9.17 -8.64
CA ASN A 46 -13.57 9.38 -8.80
C ASN A 46 -14.22 10.19 -7.67
N GLY A 47 -13.46 11.06 -7.02
CA GLY A 47 -13.99 12.10 -6.13
C GLY A 47 -13.84 11.85 -4.63
N ASN A 48 -13.55 10.63 -4.17
CA ASN A 48 -13.06 10.40 -2.80
C ASN A 48 -11.54 10.20 -2.79
N ASP A 49 -10.88 11.13 -3.48
CA ASP A 49 -9.50 10.99 -3.89
C ASP A 49 -8.54 11.43 -2.77
N ILE A 50 -7.58 10.57 -2.44
CA ILE A 50 -6.44 10.88 -1.58
C ILE A 50 -5.19 10.84 -2.44
N GLY A 51 -4.41 11.91 -2.48
CA GLY A 51 -3.18 11.94 -3.26
C GLY A 51 -3.20 12.96 -4.39
N VAL A 52 -2.34 12.71 -5.39
CA VAL A 52 -2.13 13.58 -6.55
C VAL A 52 -2.14 12.72 -7.80
N GLN A 53 -3.26 12.72 -8.55
CA GLN A 53 -3.43 11.89 -9.75
C GLN A 53 -2.31 12.06 -10.80
N ALA A 54 -1.76 13.26 -10.92
CA ALA A 54 -0.72 13.59 -11.90
C ALA A 54 0.71 13.35 -11.39
N ALA A 55 0.90 12.76 -10.21
CA ALA A 55 2.22 12.46 -9.70
C ALA A 55 2.87 11.33 -10.50
N SER A 56 4.12 11.56 -10.95
CA SER A 56 4.88 10.54 -11.69
C SER A 56 5.27 9.37 -10.79
N ILE A 57 5.93 9.63 -9.66
CA ILE A 57 6.38 8.57 -8.74
C ILE A 57 5.84 8.84 -7.34
N VAL A 58 5.23 7.82 -6.74
CA VAL A 58 4.67 7.90 -5.39
C VAL A 58 5.09 6.67 -4.60
N LEU A 59 5.53 6.91 -3.37
CA LEU A 59 5.66 5.86 -2.36
C LEU A 59 4.50 5.99 -1.38
N ILE A 60 3.74 4.92 -1.24
CA ILE A 60 2.60 4.79 -0.33
C ILE A 60 2.96 3.76 0.73
N GLU A 61 2.60 4.04 1.98
CA GLU A 61 2.58 3.05 3.04
C GLU A 61 1.23 2.38 3.15
N GLY A 62 1.28 1.06 3.22
CA GLY A 62 0.15 0.23 3.57
C GLY A 62 0.43 -0.61 4.80
N ILE A 63 -0.63 -1.22 5.34
CA ILE A 63 -0.59 -2.13 6.48
C ILE A 63 -1.31 -3.42 6.11
N ASN A 64 -0.82 -4.56 6.61
CA ASN A 64 -1.47 -5.85 6.41
C ASN A 64 -2.84 -5.91 7.09
N GLU A 65 -3.78 -6.60 6.46
CA GLU A 65 -5.04 -7.00 7.07
C GLU A 65 -4.93 -8.37 7.76
N ASN A 66 -4.13 -9.26 7.19
CA ASN A 66 -3.94 -10.62 7.70
C ASN A 66 -2.57 -10.82 8.35
N THR A 67 -2.55 -11.56 9.46
CA THR A 67 -1.36 -11.98 10.22
C THR A 67 -0.51 -13.00 9.44
N CYS A 68 0.79 -13.09 9.74
CA CYS A 68 1.61 -14.20 9.27
C CYS A 68 1.13 -15.54 9.86
N GLN A 69 0.88 -16.55 9.04
CA GLN A 69 0.40 -17.87 9.49
C GLN A 69 1.48 -18.71 10.18
N ASN A 70 2.76 -18.31 10.05
CA ASN A 70 3.90 -19.06 10.61
C ASN A 70 4.45 -18.44 11.91
N CYS A 71 4.84 -17.16 11.89
CA CYS A 71 5.41 -16.50 13.08
C CYS A 71 4.40 -15.64 13.85
N LEU A 72 3.15 -15.56 13.39
CA LEU A 72 2.06 -14.82 14.05
C LEU A 72 2.32 -13.33 14.27
N ILE A 73 3.28 -12.72 13.55
CA ILE A 73 3.44 -11.27 13.56
C ILE A 73 2.17 -10.61 13.04
N GLU A 74 1.60 -9.72 13.86
CA GLU A 74 0.30 -9.08 13.62
C GLU A 74 0.45 -7.85 12.74
N GLU A 75 1.52 -7.07 12.92
CA GLU A 75 1.76 -5.84 12.16
C GLU A 75 2.91 -6.02 11.17
N VAL A 76 2.57 -5.89 9.90
CA VAL A 76 3.47 -5.88 8.75
C VAL A 76 3.07 -4.73 7.85
N TYR A 77 4.02 -3.88 7.53
CA TYR A 77 3.80 -2.74 6.63
C TYR A 77 4.20 -3.09 5.21
N ALA A 78 3.73 -2.29 4.26
CA ALA A 78 4.04 -2.41 2.85
C ALA A 78 4.48 -1.06 2.30
N ARG A 79 5.55 -1.07 1.52
CA ARG A 79 5.99 0.07 0.69
C ARG A 79 5.49 -0.18 -0.71
N ILE A 80 4.44 0.53 -1.11
CA ILE A 80 3.80 0.41 -2.41
C ILE A 80 4.33 1.54 -3.28
N PHE A 81 4.91 1.19 -4.43
CA PHE A 81 5.38 2.14 -5.41
C PHE A 81 4.38 2.26 -6.55
N VAL A 82 4.04 3.50 -6.85
CA VAL A 82 3.21 3.87 -8.00
C VAL A 82 4.06 4.68 -8.97
N ASP A 83 3.97 4.33 -10.24
CA ASP A 83 4.63 5.00 -11.35
C ASP A 83 3.56 5.31 -12.42
N ASP A 84 3.41 6.58 -12.77
CA ASP A 84 2.39 7.12 -13.68
C ASP A 84 1.01 6.47 -13.44
N ASN A 85 0.50 6.62 -12.22
CA ASN A 85 -0.80 6.11 -11.76
C ASN A 85 -0.96 4.58 -11.70
N LYS A 86 0.13 3.81 -11.90
CA LYS A 86 0.12 2.34 -11.88
C LYS A 86 0.87 1.79 -10.69
N ILE A 87 0.32 0.78 -10.01
CA ILE A 87 1.02 0.09 -8.91
C ILE A 87 2.12 -0.79 -9.52
N VAL A 88 3.39 -0.41 -9.41
CA VAL A 88 4.49 -1.11 -10.11
C VAL A 88 5.32 -2.02 -9.22
N ALA A 89 5.40 -1.72 -7.92
CA ALA A 89 6.17 -2.56 -7.00
C ALA A 89 5.62 -2.49 -5.58
N VAL A 90 5.94 -3.50 -4.78
CA VAL A 90 5.59 -3.56 -3.37
C VAL A 90 6.65 -4.33 -2.58
N SER A 91 6.99 -3.85 -1.39
CA SER A 91 7.86 -4.55 -0.44
C SER A 91 7.20 -4.60 0.92
N LEU A 92 7.10 -5.80 1.51
CA LEU A 92 6.71 -5.96 2.90
C LEU A 92 7.89 -5.63 3.82
N VAL A 93 7.62 -4.95 4.94
CA VAL A 93 8.61 -4.51 5.92
C VAL A 93 8.04 -4.56 7.35
N GLU A 94 8.90 -4.70 8.35
CA GLU A 94 8.46 -4.75 9.77
C GLU A 94 8.22 -3.37 10.39
N LYS A 95 8.83 -2.31 9.83
CA LYS A 95 8.78 -0.96 10.40
C LYS A 95 8.09 -0.01 9.44
N ASN A 96 7.20 0.79 10.00
CA ASN A 96 6.52 1.85 9.29
C ASN A 96 7.46 3.03 8.98
N ILE A 97 7.01 3.87 8.05
CA ILE A 97 7.56 5.18 7.73
C ILE A 97 6.66 6.20 8.41
N LEU A 98 7.27 7.08 9.21
CA LEU A 98 6.52 8.21 9.75
C LEU A 98 6.43 9.29 8.68
N PHE A 99 5.29 9.37 7.99
CA PHE A 99 4.97 10.54 7.17
C PHE A 99 4.67 11.73 8.08
N PRO A 100 5.12 12.94 7.71
CA PRO A 100 4.79 14.13 8.48
C PRO A 100 3.26 14.33 8.49
N MET A 101 2.71 14.70 9.66
CA MET A 101 1.26 14.70 10.01
C MET A 101 0.32 15.53 9.10
N ASN A 102 0.86 16.20 8.09
CA ASN A 102 0.17 17.11 7.20
C ASN A 102 -0.15 16.52 5.82
N SER A 103 0.13 15.23 5.58
CA SER A 103 -0.36 14.54 4.38
C SER A 103 -1.77 13.98 4.61
N ASP A 104 -2.68 14.19 3.67
CA ASP A 104 -4.05 13.65 3.68
C ASP A 104 -4.10 12.10 3.59
N GLY A 105 -2.94 11.43 3.59
CA GLY A 105 -2.75 9.98 3.64
C GLY A 105 -1.28 9.61 3.90
N ASP A 106 -0.99 8.32 3.99
CA ASP A 106 0.35 7.80 4.29
C ASP A 106 1.15 7.62 2.99
N TYR A 107 1.49 8.72 2.32
CA TYR A 107 2.24 8.71 1.04
C TYR A 107 3.20 9.89 0.91
N VAL A 108 4.18 9.75 0.01
CA VAL A 108 5.07 10.82 -0.45
C VAL A 108 5.19 10.78 -1.97
N VAL A 109 5.06 11.96 -2.59
CA VAL A 109 5.39 12.14 -4.00
C VAL A 109 6.91 12.29 -4.12
N ILE A 110 7.54 11.42 -4.90
CA ILE A 110 8.97 11.46 -5.18
C ILE A 110 9.10 12.33 -6.44
N ASN A 111 9.31 13.63 -6.23
CA ASN A 111 9.59 14.54 -7.33
C ASN A 111 10.94 14.16 -7.95
N GLY A 112 10.94 13.98 -9.28
CA GLY A 112 12.15 13.91 -10.10
C GLY A 112 12.81 15.28 -10.26
#